data_AF-A0A6I3GPA5-F1
#
_entry.id   AF-A0A6I3GPA5-F1
#
_cell.length_a   1.000
_cell.length_b   1.000
_cell.length_c   1.000
_cell.angle_alpha   90.00
_cell.angle_beta   90.00
_cell.angle_gamma   90.00
#
_symmetry.space_group_name_H-M   'P 1'
#
loop_
_entity.id
_entity.type
_entity.pdbx_description
1 polymer ?
#
loop_
_entity_poly.entity_id
_entity_poly.type
_entity_poly.pdbx_seq_one_letter_code
_entity_poly.pdbx_strand_id
1 'polypeptide(L)'
;MRTWISIGFLLLIGIWYLSFSATRLDRLHHRVETSWANLDVLLQKRAAIALEIAHSDLADPATSMLLTGAAYQARDAEVKNRSMAESGLSGALGLLIADGLPHASAPEQALLQELSVLTSKIRIAISIHTDAVSSTQMVRRKFFVRMFRLAGTAPLPVTYEFESDAL
;
A
#
# COMPACT_ATOMS: atom_id res chain seq x y z
N MET A 1 16.10 34.77 40.75
CA MET A 1 15.99 33.30 40.99
C MET A 1 14.69 32.72 40.45
N ARG A 2 13.51 33.25 40.82
CA ARG A 2 12.20 32.70 40.37
C ARG A 2 12.06 32.59 38.84
N THR A 3 12.51 33.60 38.08
CA THR A 3 12.49 33.60 36.60
C THR A 3 13.37 32.51 35.97
N TRP A 4 14.58 32.31 36.49
CA TRP A 4 15.50 31.26 36.02
C TRP A 4 14.94 29.85 36.28
N ILE A 5 14.28 29.65 37.42
CA ILE A 5 13.61 28.39 37.75
C ILE A 5 12.44 28.15 36.77
N SER A 6 11.63 29.18 36.50
CA SER A 6 10.53 29.08 35.53
C SER A 6 11.05 28.76 34.12
N ILE A 7 12.14 29.38 33.68
CA ILE A 7 12.77 29.12 32.37
C ILE A 7 13.29 27.68 32.30
N GLY A 8 14.00 27.22 33.32
CA GLY A 8 14.51 25.84 33.38
C GLY A 8 13.38 24.81 33.33
N PHE A 9 12.28 25.07 34.04
CA PHE A 9 11.10 24.21 34.02
C PHE A 9 10.44 24.15 32.64
N LEU A 10 10.29 25.30 31.97
CA LEU A 10 9.72 25.40 30.63
C LEU A 10 10.58 24.66 29.59
N LEU A 11 11.92 24.76 29.71
CA LEU A 11 12.86 24.01 28.89
C LEU A 11 12.75 22.49 29.09
N LEU A 12 12.66 22.03 30.34
CA LEU A 12 12.48 20.60 30.64
C LEU A 12 11.18 20.05 30.03
N ILE A 13 10.07 20.78 30.15
CA ILE A 13 8.79 20.42 29.52
C ILE A 13 8.94 20.37 28.00
N GLY A 14 9.61 21.35 27.40
CA GLY A 14 9.89 21.39 25.97
C GLY A 14 10.65 20.15 25.50
N ILE A 15 11.78 19.83 26.15
CA ILE A 15 12.60 18.66 25.83
C ILE A 15 11.79 17.37 25.97
N TRP A 16 11.06 17.20 27.07
CA TRP A 16 10.20 16.04 27.29
C TRP A 16 9.14 15.88 26.20
N TYR A 17 8.45 16.98 25.85
CA TYR A 17 7.44 16.99 24.79
C TYR A 17 8.03 16.64 23.41
N LEU A 18 9.21 17.17 23.09
CA LEU A 18 9.92 16.85 21.85
C LEU A 18 10.29 15.36 21.77
N SER A 19 10.84 14.80 22.85
CA SER A 19 11.18 13.37 22.92
C SER A 19 9.94 12.49 22.72
N PHE A 20 8.83 12.81 23.39
CA PHE A 20 7.58 12.08 23.21
C PHE A 20 7.05 12.18 21.77
N SER A 21 7.13 13.37 21.16
CA SER A 21 6.69 13.61 19.78
C SER A 21 7.56 12.85 18.77
N ALA A 22 8.87 12.76 19.00
CA ALA A 22 9.80 11.97 18.19
C ALA A 22 9.41 10.49 18.18
N THR A 23 9.22 9.87 19.37
CA THR A 23 8.81 8.47 19.50
C THR A 23 7.44 8.21 18.86
N ARG A 24 6.52 9.17 18.96
CA ARG A 24 5.21 9.05 18.31
C ARG A 24 5.32 9.08 16.79
N LEU A 25 6.20 9.91 16.25
CA LEU A 25 6.43 10.00 14.81
C LEU A 25 7.11 8.75 14.26
N ASP A 26 8.10 8.21 14.99
CA ASP A 26 8.79 6.97 14.65
C ASP A 26 7.82 5.78 14.51
N ARG A 27 6.92 5.60 15.48
CA ARG A 27 5.86 4.58 15.41
C ARG A 27 4.93 4.75 14.21
N LEU A 28 4.66 5.97 13.78
CA LEU A 28 3.82 6.22 12.61
C LEU A 28 4.56 5.86 11.31
N HIS A 29 5.85 6.19 11.20
CA HIS A 29 6.67 5.75 10.08
C HIS A 29 6.73 4.22 9.98
N HIS A 30 7.00 3.56 11.10
CA HIS A 30 7.02 2.10 11.14
C HIS A 30 5.65 1.49 10.79
N ARG A 31 4.55 2.15 11.16
CA ARG A 31 3.20 1.72 10.77
C ARG A 31 2.97 1.85 9.27
N VAL A 32 3.51 2.87 8.60
CA VAL A 32 3.44 3.01 7.14
C VAL A 32 4.27 1.93 6.45
N GLU A 33 5.48 1.66 6.94
CA GLU A 33 6.36 0.63 6.39
C GLU A 33 5.75 -0.77 6.50
N THR A 34 5.20 -1.09 7.67
CA THR A 34 4.54 -2.39 7.91
C THR A 34 3.24 -2.55 7.13
N SER A 35 2.43 -1.48 6.99
CA SER A 35 1.23 -1.55 6.15
C SER A 35 1.56 -1.72 4.67
N TRP A 36 2.61 -1.05 4.18
CA TRP A 36 3.11 -1.24 2.82
C TRP A 36 3.60 -2.66 2.58
N ALA A 37 4.40 -3.22 3.49
CA ALA A 37 4.90 -4.59 3.37
C ALA A 37 3.76 -5.62 3.32
N ASN A 38 2.72 -5.42 4.15
CA ASN A 38 1.53 -6.28 4.11
C ASN A 38 0.75 -6.15 2.79
N LEU A 39 0.61 -4.94 2.26
CA LEU A 39 -0.02 -4.70 0.97
C LEU A 39 0.76 -5.37 -0.17
N ASP A 40 2.09 -5.19 -0.21
CA ASP A 40 2.96 -5.77 -1.25
C ASP A 40 2.86 -7.30 -1.30
N VAL A 41 2.79 -7.97 -0.15
CA VAL A 41 2.57 -9.43 -0.09
C VAL A 41 1.24 -9.84 -0.72
N LEU A 42 0.16 -9.06 -0.52
CA LEU A 42 -1.14 -9.35 -1.14
C LEU A 42 -1.12 -9.12 -2.64
N LEU A 43 -0.45 -8.06 -3.11
CA LEU A 43 -0.27 -7.77 -4.54
C LEU A 43 0.54 -8.87 -5.23
N GLN A 44 1.63 -9.34 -4.62
CA GLN A 44 2.41 -10.46 -5.13
C GLN A 44 1.58 -11.76 -5.23
N LYS A 45 0.74 -12.05 -4.23
CA LYS A 45 -0.20 -13.19 -4.29
C LYS A 45 -1.20 -13.05 -5.44
N ARG A 46 -1.67 -11.83 -5.71
CA ARG A 46 -2.60 -11.57 -6.81
C ARG A 46 -1.95 -11.80 -8.16
N ALA A 47 -0.71 -11.35 -8.35
CA ALA A 47 0.05 -11.63 -9.56
C ALA A 47 0.30 -13.14 -9.74
N ALA A 48 0.52 -13.89 -8.65
CA ALA A 48 0.67 -15.34 -8.72
C ALA A 48 -0.62 -16.06 -9.15
N ILE A 49 -1.77 -15.70 -8.56
CA ILE A 49 -3.08 -16.24 -8.97
C ILE A 49 -3.40 -15.85 -10.41
N ALA A 50 -3.11 -14.62 -10.82
CA ALA A 50 -3.30 -14.19 -12.21
C ALA A 50 -2.46 -15.02 -13.19
N LEU A 51 -1.24 -15.41 -12.81
CA LEU A 51 -0.41 -16.29 -13.61
C LEU A 51 -0.99 -17.71 -13.65
N GLU A 52 -1.52 -18.23 -12.56
CA GLU A 52 -2.21 -19.53 -12.54
C GLU A 52 -3.43 -19.53 -13.47
N ILE A 53 -4.23 -18.47 -13.42
CA ILE A 53 -5.37 -18.26 -14.31
C ILE A 53 -4.93 -18.16 -15.79
N ALA A 54 -3.79 -17.51 -16.08
CA ALA A 54 -3.28 -17.41 -17.45
C ALA A 54 -2.87 -18.77 -18.05
N HIS A 55 -2.53 -19.76 -17.20
CA HIS A 55 -2.16 -21.11 -17.61
C HIS A 55 -3.35 -22.09 -17.59
N SER A 56 -4.55 -21.67 -17.19
CA SER A 56 -5.76 -22.51 -17.26
C SER A 56 -6.45 -22.37 -18.62
N ASP A 57 -7.39 -23.28 -18.90
CA ASP A 57 -8.17 -23.28 -20.16
C ASP A 57 -9.20 -22.13 -20.25
N LEU A 58 -9.30 -21.34 -19.18
CA LEU A 58 -10.19 -20.18 -19.06
C LEU A 58 -9.81 -19.03 -20.01
N ALA A 59 -8.52 -18.85 -20.28
CA ALA A 59 -8.01 -17.76 -21.09
C ALA A 59 -7.68 -18.26 -22.50
N ASP A 60 -8.13 -17.53 -23.52
CA ASP A 60 -7.69 -17.77 -24.89
C ASP A 60 -6.19 -17.45 -25.04
N PRO A 61 -5.49 -18.00 -26.04
CA PRO A 61 -4.03 -17.81 -26.16
C PRO A 61 -3.59 -16.34 -26.19
N ALA A 62 -4.42 -15.44 -26.72
CA ALA A 62 -4.14 -14.01 -26.73
C ALA A 62 -4.25 -13.40 -25.32
N THR A 63 -5.33 -13.68 -24.59
CA THR A 63 -5.53 -13.18 -23.22
C THR A 63 -4.52 -13.80 -22.26
N SER A 64 -4.17 -15.08 -22.40
CA SER A 64 -3.11 -15.72 -21.61
C SER A 64 -1.77 -14.99 -21.76
N MET A 65 -1.38 -14.62 -22.98
CA MET A 65 -0.14 -13.86 -23.21
C MET A 65 -0.18 -12.47 -22.57
N LEU A 66 -1.31 -11.75 -22.74
CA LEU A 66 -1.49 -10.42 -22.13
C LEU A 66 -1.49 -10.49 -20.60
N LEU A 67 -2.21 -11.44 -20.02
CA LEU A 67 -2.32 -11.62 -18.58
C LEU A 67 -0.99 -12.05 -17.97
N THR A 68 -0.27 -12.97 -18.63
CA THR A 68 1.07 -13.38 -18.21
C THR A 68 2.04 -12.20 -18.20
N GLY A 69 2.05 -11.39 -19.27
CA GLY A 69 2.89 -10.19 -19.35
C GLY A 69 2.54 -9.14 -18.29
N ALA A 70 1.26 -8.94 -18.01
CA ALA A 70 0.80 -8.03 -16.96
C ALA A 70 1.15 -8.55 -15.55
N ALA A 71 1.02 -9.86 -15.31
CA ALA A 71 1.35 -10.50 -14.04
C ALA A 71 2.85 -10.40 -13.73
N TYR A 72 3.72 -10.64 -14.72
CA TYR A 72 5.17 -10.45 -14.54
C TYR A 72 5.52 -8.99 -14.27
N GLN A 73 4.93 -8.04 -15.01
CA GLN A 73 5.15 -6.62 -14.76
C GLN A 73 4.69 -6.21 -13.35
N ALA A 74 3.52 -6.68 -12.91
CA ALA A 74 3.00 -6.40 -11.57
C ALA A 74 3.89 -6.99 -10.48
N ARG A 75 4.43 -8.20 -10.68
CA ARG A 75 5.32 -8.86 -9.72
C ARG A 75 6.68 -8.16 -9.61
N ASP A 76 7.29 -7.82 -10.73
CA ASP A 76 8.66 -7.30 -10.78
C ASP A 76 8.72 -5.76 -10.70
N ALA A 77 7.58 -5.07 -10.66
CA ALA A 77 7.54 -3.61 -10.59
C ALA A 77 8.22 -3.05 -9.33
N GLU A 78 9.00 -2.00 -9.52
CA GLU A 78 9.46 -1.16 -8.41
C GLU A 78 8.32 -0.29 -7.89
N VAL A 79 8.44 0.17 -6.64
CA VAL A 79 7.47 1.04 -5.96
C VAL A 79 6.98 2.20 -6.83
N LYS A 80 7.89 2.83 -7.61
CA LYS A 80 7.55 3.94 -8.52
C LYS A 80 6.64 3.54 -9.69
N ASN A 81 6.83 2.34 -10.23
CA ASN A 81 6.10 1.84 -11.40
C ASN A 81 4.93 0.92 -11.02
N ARG A 82 4.81 0.56 -9.73
CA ARG A 82 3.80 -0.36 -9.20
C ARG A 82 2.39 0.06 -9.60
N SER A 83 2.08 1.35 -9.57
CA SER A 83 0.76 1.86 -9.93
C SER A 83 0.35 1.49 -11.35
N MET A 84 1.21 1.76 -12.34
CA MET A 84 0.92 1.42 -13.73
C MET A 84 0.82 -0.10 -13.93
N ALA A 85 1.67 -0.86 -13.24
CA ALA A 85 1.67 -2.32 -13.36
C ALA A 85 0.40 -2.96 -12.76
N GLU A 86 -0.05 -2.49 -11.60
CA GLU A 86 -1.29 -2.95 -10.95
C GLU A 86 -2.54 -2.54 -11.72
N SER A 87 -2.59 -1.33 -12.28
CA SER A 87 -3.69 -0.91 -13.16
C SER A 87 -3.73 -1.76 -14.44
N GLY A 88 -2.56 -2.06 -15.04
CA GLY A 88 -2.44 -2.95 -16.19
C GLY A 88 -2.93 -4.37 -15.90
N LEU A 89 -2.52 -4.95 -14.76
CA LEU A 89 -2.99 -6.26 -14.30
C LEU A 89 -4.50 -6.27 -14.03
N SER A 90 -5.02 -5.20 -13.41
CA SER A 90 -6.46 -5.06 -13.15
C SER A 90 -7.27 -4.99 -14.44
N GLY A 91 -6.77 -4.27 -15.45
CA GLY A 91 -7.39 -4.22 -16.77
C GLY A 91 -7.41 -5.58 -17.46
N ALA A 92 -6.28 -6.29 -17.47
CA ALA A 92 -6.17 -7.62 -18.07
C ALA A 92 -7.10 -8.65 -17.39
N LEU A 93 -7.14 -8.66 -16.05
CA LEU A 93 -8.07 -9.50 -15.30
C LEU A 93 -9.53 -9.13 -15.54
N GLY A 94 -9.84 -7.83 -15.66
CA GLY A 94 -11.19 -7.36 -15.95
C GLY A 94 -11.71 -7.85 -17.31
N LEU A 95 -10.86 -7.81 -18.34
CA LEU A 95 -11.19 -8.35 -19.67
C LEU A 95 -11.43 -9.85 -19.62
N LEU A 96 -10.55 -10.61 -18.95
CA LEU A 96 -10.72 -12.06 -18.81
C LEU A 96 -12.00 -12.42 -18.05
N ILE A 97 -12.27 -11.76 -16.93
CA ILE A 97 -13.47 -12.05 -16.11
C ILE A 97 -14.75 -11.75 -16.91
N ALA A 98 -14.75 -10.68 -17.71
CA ALA A 98 -15.90 -10.34 -18.54
C ALA A 98 -16.20 -11.40 -19.60
N ASP A 99 -15.18 -12.07 -20.15
CA ASP A 99 -15.32 -13.03 -21.25
C ASP A 99 -15.39 -14.51 -20.79
N GLY A 100 -14.67 -14.88 -19.73
CA GLY A 100 -14.47 -16.26 -19.30
C GLY A 100 -15.48 -16.80 -18.27
N LEU A 101 -16.22 -15.93 -17.56
CA LEU A 101 -17.19 -16.35 -16.54
C LEU A 101 -18.25 -17.37 -17.01
N PRO A 102 -18.82 -17.28 -18.22
CA PRO A 102 -19.84 -18.22 -18.71
C PRO A 102 -19.30 -19.64 -18.97
N HIS A 103 -17.98 -19.78 -19.16
CA HIS A 103 -17.33 -21.02 -19.59
C HIS A 103 -16.42 -21.65 -18.53
N ALA A 104 -16.31 -21.02 -17.35
CA ALA A 104 -15.43 -21.47 -16.28
C ALA A 104 -15.86 -22.84 -15.71
N SER A 105 -14.93 -23.78 -15.71
CA SER A 105 -15.05 -25.06 -15.02
C SER A 105 -15.01 -24.91 -13.49
N ALA A 106 -15.38 -25.95 -12.74
CA ALA A 106 -15.34 -25.94 -11.28
C ALA A 106 -13.99 -25.51 -10.66
N PRO A 107 -12.80 -25.98 -11.12
CA PRO A 107 -11.53 -25.51 -10.58
C PRO A 107 -11.26 -24.03 -10.89
N GLU A 108 -11.66 -23.55 -12.06
CA GLU A 108 -11.47 -22.14 -12.46
C GLU A 108 -12.36 -21.20 -11.65
N GLN A 109 -13.59 -21.62 -11.35
CA GLN A 109 -14.46 -20.87 -10.44
C GLN A 109 -13.84 -20.72 -9.04
N ALA A 110 -13.13 -21.74 -8.54
CA ALA A 110 -12.41 -21.65 -7.27
C ALA A 110 -11.28 -20.61 -7.32
N LEU A 111 -10.51 -20.56 -8.41
CA LEU A 111 -9.46 -19.54 -8.62
C LEU A 111 -10.03 -18.13 -8.69
N LEU A 112 -11.14 -17.94 -9.42
CA LEU A 112 -11.84 -16.65 -9.50
C LEU A 112 -12.39 -16.23 -8.14
N GLN A 113 -12.91 -17.18 -7.35
CA GLN A 113 -13.35 -16.90 -5.99
C GLN A 113 -12.17 -16.50 -5.10
N GLU A 114 -11.04 -17.20 -5.16
CA GLU A 114 -9.84 -16.85 -4.42
C GLU A 114 -9.33 -15.44 -4.80
N LEU A 115 -9.31 -15.13 -6.10
CA LEU A 115 -8.96 -13.80 -6.62
C LEU A 115 -9.90 -12.72 -6.07
N SER A 116 -11.21 -12.99 -6.01
CA SER A 116 -12.20 -12.03 -5.47
C SER A 116 -11.99 -11.75 -3.98
N VAL A 117 -11.70 -12.81 -3.20
CA VAL A 117 -11.39 -12.70 -1.76
C VAL A 117 -10.10 -11.93 -1.56
N LEU A 118 -9.08 -12.20 -2.38
CA LEU A 118 -7.80 -11.51 -2.31
C LEU A 118 -7.93 -10.03 -2.69
N THR A 119 -8.70 -9.72 -3.74
CA THR A 119 -9.00 -8.34 -4.15
C THR A 119 -9.69 -7.56 -3.03
N SER A 120 -10.63 -8.21 -2.33
CA SER A 120 -11.29 -7.61 -1.16
C SER A 120 -10.30 -7.32 -0.02
N LYS A 121 -9.36 -8.24 0.25
CA LYS A 121 -8.29 -8.03 1.24
C LYS A 121 -7.34 -6.89 0.83
N ILE A 122 -7.02 -6.78 -0.45
CA ILE A 122 -6.18 -5.69 -0.99
C ILE A 122 -6.86 -4.34 -0.75
N ARG A 123 -8.15 -4.20 -1.04
CA ARG A 123 -8.90 -2.96 -0.78
C ARG A 123 -8.82 -2.52 0.69
N ILE A 124 -8.93 -3.47 1.61
CA ILE A 124 -8.78 -3.20 3.06
C ILE A 124 -7.33 -2.83 3.41
N ALA A 125 -6.34 -3.50 2.83
CA ALA A 125 -4.93 -3.17 3.07
C ALA A 125 -4.56 -1.76 2.57
N ILE A 126 -5.14 -1.36 1.42
CA ILE A 126 -5.00 -0.02 0.85
C ILE A 126 -5.59 1.03 1.81
N SER A 127 -6.78 0.81 2.36
CA SER A 127 -7.35 1.76 3.33
C SER A 127 -6.49 1.90 4.58
N ILE A 128 -5.94 0.79 5.09
CA ILE A 128 -5.01 0.81 6.23
C ILE A 128 -3.72 1.57 5.90
N HIS A 129 -3.19 1.41 4.69
CA HIS A 129 -1.98 2.10 4.25
C HIS A 129 -2.22 3.61 4.11
N THR A 130 -3.26 4.00 3.38
CA THR A 130 -3.65 5.40 3.18
C THR A 130 -3.94 6.12 4.50
N ASP A 131 -4.58 5.45 5.47
CA ASP A 131 -4.78 5.96 6.82
C ASP A 131 -3.46 6.16 7.59
N ALA A 132 -2.50 5.25 7.44
CA ALA A 132 -1.18 5.38 8.05
C ALA A 132 -0.40 6.55 7.43
N VAL A 133 -0.47 6.71 6.10
CA VAL A 133 0.16 7.81 5.35
C VAL A 133 -0.43 9.15 5.80
N SER A 134 -1.76 9.29 5.78
CA SER A 134 -2.47 10.52 6.16
C SER A 134 -2.19 10.91 7.62
N SER A 135 -2.22 9.94 8.53
CA SER A 135 -1.88 10.13 9.95
C SER A 135 -0.45 10.66 10.12
N THR A 136 0.50 10.12 9.35
CA THR A 136 1.90 10.55 9.39
C THR A 136 2.07 11.96 8.83
N GLN A 137 1.45 12.25 7.69
CA GLN A 137 1.49 13.58 7.07
C GLN A 137 0.89 14.66 7.99
N MET A 138 -0.25 14.38 8.64
CA MET A 138 -0.88 15.30 9.59
C MET A 138 0.04 15.67 10.75
N VAL A 139 0.81 14.71 11.27
CA VAL A 139 1.76 14.92 12.37
C VAL A 139 2.98 15.69 11.89
N ARG A 140 3.52 15.33 10.72
CA ARG A 140 4.67 16.03 10.11
C ARG A 140 4.37 17.48 9.75
N ARG A 141 3.11 17.84 9.49
CA ARG A 141 2.69 19.20 9.20
C ARG A 141 2.69 20.13 10.43
N LYS A 142 2.75 19.60 11.66
CA LYS A 142 2.74 20.41 12.88
C LYS A 142 3.99 21.29 12.97
N PHE A 143 3.80 22.56 13.34
CA PHE A 143 4.86 23.57 13.38
C PHE A 143 6.09 23.12 14.20
N PHE A 144 5.87 22.58 15.40
CA PHE A 144 6.97 22.11 16.26
C PHE A 144 7.76 20.94 15.64
N VAL A 145 7.12 20.05 14.88
CA VAL A 145 7.81 18.93 14.20
C VAL A 145 8.72 19.43 13.10
N ARG A 146 8.28 20.47 12.37
CA ARG A 146 9.07 21.11 11.33
C ARG A 146 10.20 21.98 11.92
N MET A 147 9.90 22.77 12.94
CA MET A 147 10.85 23.67 13.61
C MET A 147 12.02 22.88 14.23
N PHE A 148 11.71 21.78 14.92
CA PHE A 148 12.72 20.94 15.57
C PHE A 148 13.25 19.80 14.69
N ARG A 149 12.88 19.77 13.40
CA ARG A 149 13.30 18.73 12.42
C ARG A 149 13.17 17.30 12.96
N LEU A 150 12.12 17.04 13.73
CA LEU A 150 11.91 15.75 14.43
C LEU A 150 11.71 14.57 13.45
N ALA A 151 11.34 14.85 12.20
CA ALA A 151 11.20 13.85 11.14
C ALA A 151 12.53 13.44 10.48
N GLY A 152 13.65 14.08 10.83
CA GLY A 152 14.96 13.80 10.26
C GLY A 152 14.98 13.89 8.72
N THR A 153 15.59 12.88 8.09
CA THR A 153 15.71 12.68 6.63
C THR A 153 14.65 11.73 6.06
N ALA A 154 13.67 11.28 6.86
CA ALA A 154 12.68 10.32 6.40
C ALA A 154 11.84 10.90 5.23
N PRO A 155 11.74 10.16 4.10
CA PRO A 155 10.96 10.60 2.95
C PRO A 155 9.49 10.80 3.34
N LEU A 156 8.79 11.67 2.61
CA LEU A 156 7.36 11.87 2.83
C LEU A 156 6.61 10.60 2.41
N PRO A 157 5.78 10.01 3.29
CA PRO A 157 4.95 8.89 2.87
C PRO A 157 3.94 9.38 1.85
N VAL A 158 3.78 8.63 0.76
CA VAL A 158 2.95 8.95 -0.40
C VAL A 158 1.89 7.87 -0.57
N THR A 159 0.71 8.27 -1.02
CA THR A 159 -0.32 7.36 -1.53
C THR A 159 -0.08 7.18 -3.03
N TYR A 160 -0.25 5.97 -3.54
CA TYR A 160 -0.08 5.68 -4.97
C TYR A 160 -1.40 5.78 -5.73
N GLU A 161 -1.34 6.02 -7.03
CA GLU A 161 -2.55 6.26 -7.84
C GLU A 161 -3.47 5.03 -7.94
N PHE A 162 -2.92 3.81 -7.97
CA PHE A 162 -3.72 2.58 -7.92
C PHE A 162 -4.50 2.41 -6.61
N GLU A 163 -4.03 3.04 -5.52
CA GLU A 163 -4.74 3.01 -4.24
C GLU A 163 -5.98 3.89 -4.25
N SER A 164 -5.95 5.00 -4.99
CA SER A 164 -7.12 5.86 -5.18
C SER A 164 -8.19 5.23 -6.05
N ASP A 165 -7.81 4.46 -7.08
CA ASP A 165 -8.76 3.76 -7.94
C ASP A 165 -9.47 2.60 -7.22
N ALA A 166 -8.85 2.09 -6.16
CA ALA A 166 -9.34 0.97 -5.38
C ALA A 166 -10.26 1.37 -4.21
N LEU A 167 -10.50 2.66 -3.96
CA LEU A 167 -11.40 3.15 -2.91
C LEU A 167 -12.75 3.56 -3.50
#